data_AF-A0A7D3X8C8-F1
#
_entry.id   AF-A0A7D3X8C8-F1
#
_cell.length_a   1.000
_cell.length_b   1.000
_cell.length_c   1.000
_cell.angle_alpha   90.00
_cell.angle_beta   90.00
_cell.angle_gamma   90.00
#
_symmetry.space_group_name_H-M   'P 1'
#
loop_
_entity.id
_entity.type
_entity.pdbx_description
1 polymer ?
#
loop_
_entity_poly.entity_id
_entity_poly.type
_entity_poly.pdbx_seq_one_letter_code
_entity_poly.pdbx_strand_id
1 'polypeptide(L)'
;MKYVVPIHQRQDFYLDKLIQQKFSSFLMSDSKWVKLLATLVANAAIIRECLVKPIWEEQEPTRHLLFDENTYYDFDYYASAMESMVSGNPRGWYAYKEIEWLDFPRFITTKGKAEPVSQDLEAIELLLSKVGQFQLELTEENLRLYAYLK
;
A
#
# COMPACT_ATOMS: atom_id res chain seq x y z
N MET A 1 12.15 -13.28 -18.15
CA MET A 1 12.39 -11.99 -18.84
C MET A 1 11.88 -10.89 -17.91
N LYS A 2 12.75 -10.02 -17.39
CA LYS A 2 12.33 -8.95 -16.46
C LYS A 2 11.66 -7.84 -17.29
N TYR A 3 10.34 -7.72 -17.20
CA TYR A 3 9.63 -6.59 -17.79
C TYR A 3 9.94 -5.35 -16.95
N VAL A 4 10.88 -4.53 -17.41
CA VAL A 4 11.09 -3.19 -16.87
C VAL A 4 10.07 -2.30 -17.57
N VAL A 5 9.00 -1.95 -16.88
CA VAL A 5 8.01 -0.97 -17.37
C VAL A 5 8.77 0.34 -17.59
N PRO A 6 8.90 0.83 -18.84
CA PRO A 6 9.59 2.09 -19.12
C PRO A 6 8.92 3.23 -18.37
N ILE A 7 9.71 4.18 -17.87
CA ILE A 7 9.26 5.36 -17.10
C ILE A 7 8.13 6.14 -17.83
N HIS A 8 8.05 6.03 -19.16
CA HIS A 8 7.01 6.64 -19.99
C HIS A 8 5.60 6.02 -19.87
N GLN A 9 5.43 4.86 -19.21
CA GLN A 9 4.15 4.13 -19.14
C GLN A 9 3.28 4.48 -17.91
N ARG A 10 3.73 5.34 -17.00
CA ARG A 10 2.92 5.84 -15.86
C ARG A 10 2.12 7.11 -16.17
N GLN A 11 1.93 7.45 -17.44
CA GLN A 11 1.05 8.57 -17.81
C GLN A 11 -0.41 8.21 -17.52
N ASP A 12 -1.17 9.19 -17.01
CA ASP A 12 -2.54 9.00 -16.51
C ASP A 12 -3.48 8.27 -17.47
N PHE A 13 -3.43 8.59 -18.76
CA PHE A 13 -4.30 7.97 -19.75
C PHE A 13 -4.09 6.45 -19.90
N TYR A 14 -2.84 5.98 -19.81
CA TYR A 14 -2.54 4.55 -19.89
C TYR A 14 -2.93 3.83 -18.60
N LEU A 15 -2.72 4.50 -17.47
CA LEU A 15 -3.10 4.03 -16.14
C LEU A 15 -4.62 3.80 -16.04
N ASP A 16 -5.43 4.76 -16.47
CA ASP A 16 -6.89 4.63 -16.42
C ASP A 16 -7.40 3.48 -17.31
N LYS A 17 -6.81 3.33 -18.51
CA LYS A 17 -7.11 2.19 -19.40
C LYS A 17 -6.73 0.85 -18.79
N LEU A 18 -5.55 0.77 -18.17
CA LEU A 18 -5.08 -0.45 -17.52
C LEU A 18 -6.02 -0.84 -16.38
N ILE A 19 -6.42 0.13 -15.55
CA ILE A 19 -7.35 -0.08 -14.45
C ILE A 19 -8.68 -0.66 -14.97
N GLN A 20 -9.26 -0.04 -15.99
CA GLN A 20 -10.53 -0.48 -16.59
C GLN A 20 -10.45 -1.89 -17.22
N GLN A 21 -9.26 -2.31 -17.68
CA GLN A 21 -9.06 -3.63 -18.27
C GLN A 21 -8.82 -4.72 -17.21
N LYS A 22 -8.16 -4.38 -16.11
CA LYS A 22 -7.71 -5.35 -15.09
C LYS A 22 -8.69 -5.55 -13.94
N PHE A 23 -9.52 -4.55 -13.64
CA PHE A 23 -10.29 -4.52 -12.41
C PHE A 23 -11.76 -4.24 -12.68
N SER A 24 -12.61 -4.96 -11.95
CA SER A 24 -14.06 -4.86 -12.03
C SER A 24 -14.63 -3.77 -11.10
N SER A 25 -13.90 -3.42 -10.03
CA SER A 25 -14.37 -2.49 -9.01
C SER A 25 -13.25 -1.61 -8.44
N PHE A 26 -13.60 -0.36 -8.11
CA PHE A 26 -12.73 0.61 -7.43
C PHE A 26 -13.25 0.90 -6.02
N LEU A 27 -12.41 0.71 -5.01
CA LEU A 27 -12.84 0.72 -3.61
C LEU A 27 -12.30 1.93 -2.82
N MET A 28 -11.28 2.60 -3.37
CA MET A 28 -10.46 3.57 -2.66
C MET A 28 -10.32 4.90 -3.39
N SER A 29 -11.13 5.89 -3.02
CA SER A 29 -10.94 7.28 -3.47
C SER A 29 -9.70 7.94 -2.83
N ASP A 30 -9.18 8.99 -3.45
CA ASP A 30 -8.11 9.85 -2.91
C ASP A 30 -8.31 10.26 -1.45
N SER A 31 -9.51 10.75 -1.09
CA SER A 31 -9.79 11.12 0.30
C SER A 31 -9.78 9.93 1.28
N LYS A 32 -10.06 8.71 0.81
CA LYS A 32 -9.92 7.49 1.63
C LYS A 32 -8.45 7.14 1.82
N TRP A 33 -7.64 7.29 0.77
CA TRP A 33 -6.19 7.10 0.86
C TRP A 33 -5.53 8.05 1.84
N VAL A 34 -5.86 9.35 1.78
CA VAL A 34 -5.32 10.35 2.73
C VAL A 34 -5.68 9.97 4.17
N LYS A 35 -6.92 9.57 4.44
CA LYS A 35 -7.35 9.13 5.78
C LYS A 35 -6.63 7.85 6.23
N LEU A 36 -6.46 6.89 5.32
CA LEU A 36 -5.73 5.66 5.57
C LEU A 36 -4.28 5.98 5.96
N LEU A 37 -3.55 6.73 5.13
CA LEU A 37 -2.15 7.10 5.39
C LEU A 37 -1.98 7.87 6.70
N ALA A 38 -2.85 8.86 6.97
CA ALA A 38 -2.83 9.57 8.24
C ALA A 38 -2.99 8.63 9.45
N THR A 39 -3.81 7.59 9.31
CA THR A 39 -4.00 6.57 10.35
C THR A 39 -2.77 5.68 10.49
N LEU A 40 -2.17 5.24 9.38
CA LEU A 40 -0.97 4.42 9.40
C LEU A 40 0.19 5.16 10.09
N VAL A 41 0.41 6.42 9.71
CA VAL A 41 1.44 7.31 10.30
C VAL A 41 1.20 7.51 11.79
N ALA A 42 -0.02 7.86 12.20
CA ALA A 42 -0.35 8.06 13.61
C ALA A 42 -0.18 6.80 14.47
N ASN A 43 -0.11 5.62 13.85
CA ASN A 43 0.04 4.31 14.51
C ASN A 43 1.32 3.57 14.06
N ALA A 44 2.33 4.28 13.56
CA ALA A 44 3.56 3.67 13.03
C ALA A 44 4.34 2.83 14.07
N ALA A 45 4.17 3.09 15.36
CA ALA A 45 4.75 2.27 16.42
C ALA A 45 4.10 0.86 16.53
N ILE A 46 2.84 0.73 16.11
CA ILE A 46 2.06 -0.52 16.14
C ILE A 46 2.21 -1.25 14.81
N ILE A 47 2.13 -0.51 13.70
CA ILE A 47 2.20 -1.04 12.34
C ILE A 47 3.65 -1.07 11.89
N ARG A 48 4.29 -2.22 12.07
CA ARG A 48 5.73 -2.43 11.84
C ARG A 48 6.06 -2.71 10.39
N GLU A 49 5.14 -3.35 9.66
CA GLU A 49 5.31 -3.62 8.24
C GLU A 49 4.00 -3.51 7.47
N CYS A 50 4.08 -2.84 6.33
CA CYS A 50 3.01 -2.74 5.35
C CYS A 50 3.64 -2.92 3.96
N LEU A 51 3.18 -3.92 3.24
CA LEU A 51 3.56 -4.19 1.87
C LEU A 51 2.58 -3.48 0.94
N VAL A 52 3.06 -3.10 -0.24
CA VAL A 52 2.29 -2.43 -1.29
C VAL A 52 2.47 -3.18 -2.59
N LYS A 53 1.35 -3.44 -3.26
CA LYS A 53 1.31 -4.02 -4.59
C LYS A 53 0.94 -2.94 -5.60
N PRO A 54 1.88 -2.49 -6.45
CA PRO A 54 1.53 -1.66 -7.59
C PRO A 54 0.82 -2.48 -8.67
N ILE A 55 -0.17 -1.87 -9.34
CA ILE A 55 -0.95 -2.52 -10.42
C ILE A 55 -0.10 -2.90 -11.65
N TRP A 56 1.10 -2.31 -11.75
CA TRP A 56 2.05 -2.49 -12.85
C TRP A 56 2.88 -3.77 -12.73
N GLU A 57 2.92 -4.37 -11.55
CA GLU A 57 3.74 -5.54 -11.29
C GLU A 57 2.88 -6.79 -11.43
N GLU A 58 3.24 -7.70 -12.33
CA GLU A 58 2.44 -8.92 -12.57
C GLU A 58 2.75 -10.03 -11.55
N GLN A 59 4.04 -10.22 -11.23
CA GLN A 59 4.49 -11.19 -10.23
C GLN A 59 4.20 -10.67 -8.82
N GLU A 60 4.51 -11.39 -7.76
CA GLU A 60 4.47 -10.83 -6.40
C GLU A 60 5.82 -10.18 -6.00
N PRO A 61 6.16 -8.95 -6.44
CA PRO A 61 7.00 -8.09 -5.63
C PRO A 61 6.12 -7.44 -4.58
N THR A 62 6.46 -7.67 -3.33
CA THR A 62 5.87 -6.97 -2.19
C THR A 62 6.81 -5.83 -1.84
N ARG A 63 6.61 -4.68 -2.49
CA ARG A 63 7.29 -3.45 -2.09
C ARG A 63 6.82 -3.08 -0.70
N HIS A 64 7.59 -2.25 0.00
CA HIS A 64 7.19 -1.74 1.30
C HIS A 64 6.60 -0.35 1.14
N LEU A 65 5.51 -0.10 1.87
CA LEU A 65 5.05 1.24 2.17
C LEU A 65 5.85 1.75 3.36
N LEU A 66 6.71 2.72 3.11
CA LEU A 66 7.62 3.33 4.07
C LEU A 66 6.93 4.54 4.69
N PHE A 67 6.73 4.47 6.00
CA PHE A 67 6.23 5.57 6.82
C PHE A 67 6.75 5.40 8.25
N ASP A 68 6.82 6.51 8.96
CA ASP A 68 7.18 6.60 10.36
C ASP A 68 6.51 7.82 11.00
N GLU A 69 6.88 8.13 12.25
CA GLU A 69 6.38 9.30 12.98
C GLU A 69 6.74 10.66 12.34
N ASN A 70 7.68 10.68 11.39
CA ASN A 70 8.11 11.87 10.66
C ASN A 70 7.54 11.93 9.24
N THR A 71 6.55 11.10 8.93
CA THR A 71 5.82 11.17 7.66
C THR A 71 4.67 12.16 7.79
N TYR A 72 4.54 13.12 6.87
CA TYR A 72 3.57 14.21 6.96
C TYR A 72 2.75 14.40 5.68
N TYR A 73 1.48 14.80 5.87
CA TYR A 73 0.66 15.30 4.77
C TYR A 73 1.22 16.63 4.23
N ASP A 74 1.13 16.85 2.92
CA ASP A 74 1.73 17.96 2.18
C ASP A 74 3.28 17.96 2.17
N PHE A 75 3.91 16.83 2.53
CA PHE A 75 5.35 16.61 2.39
C PHE A 75 5.69 15.24 1.81
N ASP A 76 5.17 14.17 2.43
CA ASP A 76 5.39 12.79 1.98
C ASP A 76 4.20 12.26 1.19
N TYR A 77 2.99 12.61 1.62
CA TYR A 77 1.75 12.26 0.94
C TYR A 77 0.82 13.46 0.78
N TYR A 78 0.06 13.46 -0.30
CA TYR A 78 -0.67 14.61 -0.83
C TYR A 78 -2.10 14.22 -1.18
N ALA A 79 -2.86 15.14 -1.78
CA ALA A 79 -4.26 14.90 -2.09
C ALA A 79 -4.50 13.64 -2.96
N SER A 80 -3.62 13.31 -3.90
CA SER A 80 -3.82 12.23 -4.88
C SER A 80 -2.62 11.29 -5.09
N ALA A 81 -1.53 11.50 -4.33
CA ALA A 81 -0.28 10.77 -4.52
C ALA A 81 0.59 10.79 -3.26
N MET A 82 1.65 10.00 -3.29
CA MET A 82 2.74 10.03 -2.32
C MET A 82 4.10 10.04 -3.01
N GLU A 83 5.09 10.65 -2.38
CA GLU A 83 6.45 10.73 -2.88
C GLU A 83 7.39 9.93 -1.98
N SER A 84 8.21 9.07 -2.58
CA SER A 84 9.26 8.29 -1.90
C SER A 84 8.81 7.32 -0.80
N MET A 85 7.51 7.19 -0.55
CA MET A 85 6.94 6.23 0.39
C MET A 85 6.92 4.79 -0.13
N VAL A 86 7.03 4.56 -1.44
CA VAL A 86 7.07 3.20 -2.01
C VAL A 86 8.51 2.77 -2.26
N SER A 87 8.92 1.67 -1.64
CA SER A 87 10.26 1.13 -1.84
C SER A 87 10.48 0.53 -3.24
N GLY A 88 11.74 0.19 -3.54
CA GLY A 88 12.12 -0.39 -4.83
C GLY A 88 12.33 0.64 -5.95
N ASN A 89 12.35 0.18 -7.20
CA ASN A 89 12.58 1.02 -8.38
C ASN A 89 11.42 0.90 -9.37
N PRO A 90 10.92 2.00 -9.95
CA PRO A 90 11.40 3.38 -9.73
C PRO A 90 11.00 3.89 -8.35
N ARG A 91 11.86 4.73 -7.77
CA ARG A 91 11.54 5.58 -6.61
C ARG A 91 10.85 6.86 -7.10
N GLY A 92 10.20 7.56 -6.18
CA GLY A 92 9.58 8.87 -6.42
C GLY A 92 8.07 8.82 -6.26
N TRP A 93 7.36 9.47 -7.16
CA TRP A 93 5.91 9.67 -7.09
C TRP A 93 5.12 8.41 -7.45
N TYR A 94 4.11 8.12 -6.63
CA TYR A 94 3.08 7.12 -6.85
C TYR A 94 1.71 7.76 -6.64
N ALA A 95 0.91 7.82 -7.70
CA ALA A 95 -0.50 8.16 -7.58
C ALA A 95 -1.23 7.03 -6.84
N TYR A 96 -2.22 7.36 -6.03
CA TYR A 96 -2.92 6.34 -5.24
C TYR A 96 -3.62 5.29 -6.08
N LYS A 97 -4.12 5.69 -7.25
CA LYS A 97 -4.74 4.78 -8.22
C LYS A 97 -3.77 3.73 -8.80
N GLU A 98 -2.46 3.87 -8.58
CA GLU A 98 -1.46 2.86 -8.97
C GLU A 98 -1.34 1.69 -7.99
N ILE A 99 -2.02 1.74 -6.84
CA ILE A 99 -1.93 0.72 -5.79
C ILE A 99 -3.08 -0.27 -5.94
N GLU A 100 -2.77 -1.55 -6.10
CA GLU A 100 -3.75 -2.64 -6.17
C GLU A 100 -4.29 -3.00 -4.78
N TRP A 101 -3.37 -3.23 -3.84
CA TRP A 101 -3.67 -3.56 -2.45
C TRP A 101 -2.50 -3.22 -1.53
N LEU A 102 -2.80 -3.11 -0.23
CA LEU A 102 -1.82 -3.14 0.85
C LEU A 102 -1.93 -4.46 1.60
N ASP A 103 -0.81 -4.93 2.15
CA ASP A 103 -0.78 -6.19 2.88
C ASP A 103 0.04 -6.07 4.17
N PHE A 104 -0.55 -6.45 5.29
CA PHE A 104 0.03 -6.38 6.62
C PHE A 104 0.38 -7.81 7.06
N PRO A 105 1.65 -8.25 6.94
CA PRO A 105 2.03 -9.60 7.32
C PRO A 105 2.02 -9.79 8.84
N ARG A 106 1.60 -10.97 9.31
CA ARG A 106 1.64 -11.35 10.73
C ARG A 106 3.07 -11.50 11.22
N PHE A 107 3.95 -12.05 10.39
CA PHE A 107 5.33 -12.34 10.75
C PHE A 107 6.31 -11.53 9.91
N ILE A 108 7.10 -10.69 10.59
CA ILE A 108 8.05 -9.77 9.96
C ILE A 108 9.45 -10.32 10.16
N THR A 109 10.14 -10.61 9.06
CA THR A 109 11.53 -11.06 9.08
C THR A 109 12.46 -9.85 9.07
N THR A 110 13.02 -9.50 10.22
CA THR A 110 14.01 -8.41 10.29
C THR A 110 15.41 -8.93 9.97
N LYS A 111 16.11 -8.27 9.04
CA LYS A 111 17.53 -8.59 8.77
C LYS A 111 18.36 -8.50 10.06
N GLY A 112 19.00 -9.61 10.44
CA GLY A 112 19.86 -9.67 11.62
C GLY A 112 19.18 -10.07 12.92
N LYS A 113 17.86 -10.35 12.92
CA LYS A 113 17.18 -11.00 14.05
C LYS A 113 16.94 -12.47 13.72
N ALA A 114 17.17 -13.34 14.71
CA ALA A 114 16.97 -14.78 14.57
C ALA A 114 15.48 -15.15 14.52
N GLU A 115 14.63 -14.44 15.26
CA GLU A 115 13.21 -14.75 15.38
C GLU A 115 12.32 -13.70 14.67
N PRO A 116 11.27 -14.14 13.93
CA PRO A 116 10.29 -13.24 13.36
C PRO A 116 9.58 -12.42 14.41
N VAL A 117 9.31 -11.17 14.09
CA VAL A 117 8.53 -10.28 14.94
C VAL A 117 7.07 -10.41 14.54
N SER A 118 6.20 -10.76 15.50
CA SER A 118 4.76 -10.82 15.24
C SER A 118 4.10 -9.44 15.30
N GLN A 119 3.17 -9.20 14.39
CA GLN A 119 2.28 -8.04 14.31
C GLN A 119 0.84 -8.49 14.60
N ASP A 120 0.13 -7.70 15.41
CA ASP A 120 -1.25 -7.97 15.82
C ASP A 120 -2.21 -7.50 14.70
N LEU A 121 -2.69 -8.46 13.90
CA LEU A 121 -3.51 -8.17 12.73
C LEU A 121 -4.91 -7.70 13.12
N GLU A 122 -5.46 -8.26 14.20
CA GLU A 122 -6.76 -7.93 14.74
C GLU A 122 -6.77 -6.49 15.28
N ALA A 123 -5.69 -6.06 15.93
CA ALA A 123 -5.51 -4.66 16.32
C ALA A 123 -5.46 -3.71 15.12
N ILE A 124 -4.78 -4.10 14.03
CA ILE A 124 -4.71 -3.30 12.80
C ILE A 124 -6.08 -3.21 12.13
N GLU A 125 -6.79 -4.33 11.99
CA GLU A 125 -8.15 -4.34 11.44
C GLU A 125 -9.07 -3.40 12.23
N LEU A 126 -9.01 -3.48 13.57
CA LEU A 126 -9.79 -2.61 14.44
C LEU A 126 -9.40 -1.13 14.27
N LEU A 127 -8.11 -0.81 14.12
CA LEU A 127 -7.66 0.55 13.83
C LEU A 127 -8.23 1.07 12.51
N LEU A 128 -8.16 0.27 11.44
CA LEU A 128 -8.64 0.65 10.11
C LEU A 128 -10.17 0.82 10.08
N SER A 129 -10.92 -0.05 10.75
CA SER A 129 -12.39 0.02 10.81
C SER A 129 -12.94 1.31 11.42
N LYS A 130 -12.17 1.98 12.29
CA LYS A 130 -12.55 3.25 12.92
C LYS A 130 -12.49 4.44 11.96
N VAL A 131 -11.74 4.31 10.86
CA VAL A 131 -11.44 5.41 9.93
C VAL A 131 -12.40 5.41 8.76
N GLY A 132 -12.82 4.23 8.33
CA GLY A 132 -13.76 4.06 7.23
C GLY A 132 -14.04 2.61 6.93
N GLN A 133 -14.97 2.39 5.99
CA GLN A 133 -15.24 1.07 5.44
C GLN A 133 -14.22 0.76 4.33
N PHE A 134 -13.34 -0.18 4.65
CA PHE A 134 -12.35 -0.75 3.74
C PHE A 134 -12.72 -2.19 3.42
N GLN A 135 -12.39 -2.63 2.20
CA GLN A 135 -12.48 -4.05 1.86
C GLN A 135 -11.24 -4.74 2.40
N LEU A 136 -11.42 -5.47 3.50
CA LEU A 136 -10.36 -6.19 4.19
C LEU A 136 -10.53 -7.70 4.04
N GLU A 137 -9.42 -8.41 4.02
CA GLU A 137 -9.36 -9.86 4.12
C GLU A 137 -8.33 -10.22 5.19
N LEU A 138 -8.81 -10.75 6.31
CA LEU A 138 -7.98 -11.25 7.40
C LEU A 138 -7.76 -12.75 7.23
N THR A 139 -6.50 -13.18 7.28
CA THR A 139 -6.09 -14.58 7.27
C THR A 139 -5.20 -14.88 8.48
N GLU A 140 -4.78 -16.14 8.60
CA GLU A 140 -3.78 -16.52 9.60
C GLU A 140 -2.43 -15.82 9.36
N GLU A 141 -2.09 -15.52 8.11
CA GLU A 141 -0.76 -15.02 7.72
C GLU A 141 -0.70 -13.51 7.53
N ASN A 142 -1.80 -12.87 7.15
CA ASN A 142 -1.83 -11.44 6.83
C ASN A 142 -3.21 -10.82 6.95
N LEU A 143 -3.24 -9.50 6.98
CA LEU A 143 -4.42 -8.68 6.76
C LEU A 143 -4.22 -7.90 5.47
N ARG A 144 -5.09 -8.10 4.48
CA ARG A 144 -5.01 -7.42 3.19
C ARG A 144 -6.09 -6.36 3.05
N LEU A 145 -5.73 -5.19 2.52
CA LEU A 145 -6.64 -4.11 2.14
C LEU A 145 -6.67 -3.96 0.63
N TYR A 146 -7.84 -4.13 0.02
CA TYR A 146 -8.02 -4.03 -1.42
C TYR A 146 -8.41 -2.62 -1.86
N ALA A 147 -7.68 -2.07 -2.82
CA ALA A 147 -8.08 -0.86 -3.55
C ALA A 147 -8.89 -1.19 -4.81
N TYR A 148 -8.65 -2.37 -5.38
CA TYR A 148 -9.34 -2.90 -6.53
C TYR A 148 -9.74 -4.37 -6.33
N LEU A 149 -10.82 -4.77 -6.99
CA LEU A 149 -11.18 -6.18 -7.20
C LEU A 149 -11.04 -6.52 -8.67
N LYS A 150 -10.66 -7.76 -8.97
CA LYS A 150 -10.56 -8.27 -10.35
C LYS A 150 -11.91 -8.68 -10.89
#